data_AF-A0A6G0P110-F1
#
_entry.id   AF-A0A6G0P110-F1
#
_cell.length_a   1.000
_cell.length_b   1.000
_cell.length_c   1.000
_cell.angle_alpha   90.00
_cell.angle_beta   90.00
_cell.angle_gamma   90.00
#
_symmetry.space_group_name_H-M   'P 1'
#
loop_
_entity.id
_entity.type
_entity.pdbx_description
1 polymer ?
#
loop_
_entity_poly.entity_id
_entity_poly.type
_entity_poly.pdbx_seq_one_letter_code
_entity_poly.pdbx_strand_id
1 'polypeptide(L)' 'MTRVLYRKLLADKVLTAIRTKLPVRRGTTVFVQQDNAGPHVREDETAENVDGWKIKMRCQPPRSPELNVLDLDFFASI' A
#
# COMPACT_ATOMS: atom_id res chain seq x y z
N MET A 1 -4.82 6.48 -14.41
CA MET A 1 -5.25 6.58 -13.00
C MET A 1 -5.02 8.01 -12.51
N THR A 2 -5.94 8.64 -11.79
CA THR A 2 -5.69 9.95 -11.14
C THR A 2 -5.38 9.76 -9.66
N ARG A 3 -4.70 10.73 -9.03
CA ARG A 3 -4.37 10.66 -7.60
C ARG A 3 -5.61 10.58 -6.69
N VAL A 4 -6.68 11.29 -7.06
CA VAL A 4 -7.97 11.25 -6.35
C VAL A 4 -8.58 9.86 -6.43
N LEU A 5 -8.61 9.27 -7.63
CA LEU A 5 -9.15 7.92 -7.82
C LEU A 5 -8.30 6.86 -7.10
N TYR A 6 -6.96 7.01 -7.14
CA TYR A 6 -6.04 6.11 -6.46
C TYR A 6 -6.25 6.10 -4.94
N ARG A 7 -6.36 7.29 -4.31
CA ARG A 7 -6.67 7.40 -2.88
C ARG A 7 -7.99 6.75 -2.52
N LYS A 8 -9.03 6.92 -3.35
CA LYS A 8 -10.32 6.26 -3.15
C LYS A 8 -10.19 4.73 -3.21
N LEU A 9 -9.46 4.20 -4.19
CA LEU A 9 -9.21 2.76 -4.31
C LEU A 9 -8.40 2.21 -3.13
N LEU A 10 -7.40 2.95 -2.63
CA LEU A 10 -6.67 2.56 -1.42
C LEU A 10 -7.62 2.39 -0.24
N ALA A 11 -8.46 3.38 0.06
CA ALA A 11 -9.38 3.31 1.18
C ALA A 11 -10.45 2.22 1.00
N ASP A 12 -11.18 2.26 -0.12
CA ASP A 12 -12.37 1.44 -0.35
C ASP A 12 -12.01 -0.03 -0.61
N LYS A 13 -10.82 -0.30 -1.15
CA LYS A 13 -10.42 -1.65 -1.56
C LYS A 13 -9.25 -2.17 -0.73
N VAL A 14 -8.12 -1.48 -0.71
CA VAL A 14 -6.87 -2.01 -0.12
C VAL A 14 -6.94 -2.04 1.41
N LEU A 15 -7.20 -0.90 2.06
CA LEU A 15 -7.25 -0.81 3.52
C LEU A 15 -8.39 -1.66 4.09
N THR A 16 -9.55 -1.64 3.42
CA THR A 16 -10.69 -2.50 3.76
C THR A 16 -10.33 -4.00 3.64
N ALA A 17 -9.62 -4.40 2.57
CA ALA A 17 -9.18 -5.78 2.40
C ALA A 17 -8.15 -6.21 3.44
N ILE A 18 -7.20 -5.33 3.82
CA ILE A 18 -6.23 -5.61 4.89
C ILE A 18 -6.96 -5.91 6.20
N ARG A 19 -7.95 -5.09 6.56
CA ARG A 19 -8.71 -5.27 7.80
C ARG A 19 -9.49 -6.57 7.87
N THR A 20 -10.11 -6.92 6.75
CA THR A 20 -10.99 -8.09 6.64
C THR A 20 -10.23 -9.39 6.47
N LYS A 21 -9.12 -9.37 5.71
CA LYS A 21 -8.37 -10.58 5.35
C LYS A 21 -7.14 -10.84 6.21
N LEU A 22 -6.60 -9.84 6.91
CA LEU A 22 -5.38 -9.98 7.73
C LEU A 22 -5.59 -9.68 9.23
N PRO A 23 -6.66 -10.17 9.89
CA PRO A 23 -6.98 -9.81 11.27
C PRO A 23 -5.85 -10.08 12.27
N VAL A 24 -4.99 -11.07 11.99
CA VAL A 24 -3.80 -11.41 12.79
C VAL A 24 -2.77 -10.27 12.86
N ARG A 25 -2.79 -9.31 11.93
CA ARG A 25 -1.90 -8.15 11.93
C ARG A 25 -2.39 -7.01 12.82
N ARG A 26 -3.59 -7.11 13.38
CA ARG A 26 -4.13 -6.11 14.32
C ARG A 26 -3.17 -5.95 15.52
N GLY A 27 -2.91 -4.71 15.91
CA GLY A 27 -1.92 -4.37 16.95
C GLY A 27 -0.47 -4.25 16.44
N THR A 28 -0.17 -4.73 15.24
CA THR A 28 1.14 -4.54 14.57
C THR A 28 1.09 -3.45 13.51
N THR A 29 2.26 -2.99 13.05
CA THR A 29 2.33 -2.04 11.92
C THR A 29 2.33 -2.81 10.60
N VAL A 30 1.37 -2.50 9.73
CA VAL A 30 1.31 -2.99 8.35
C VAL A 30 1.90 -1.92 7.44
N PHE A 31 2.88 -2.31 6.61
CA PHE A 31 3.42 -1.45 5.58
C PHE A 31 2.82 -1.84 4.22
N VAL A 32 2.28 -0.86 3.50
CA VAL A 32 1.80 -1.03 2.13
C VAL A 32 2.82 -0.34 1.22
N GLN A 33 3.55 -1.15 0.45
CA GLN A 33 4.57 -0.66 -0.46
C GLN A 33 3.97 -0.30 -1.82
N GLN A 34 4.51 0.75 -2.44
CA GLN A 34 4.18 1.20 -3.79
C GLN A 34 5.42 1.86 -4.43
N ASP A 35 5.41 2.06 -5.75
CA ASP A 35 6.41 2.87 -6.45
C ASP A 35 6.07 4.38 -6.39
N ASN A 36 6.89 5.21 -7.06
CA ASN A 36 6.72 6.66 -7.10
C ASN A 36 5.93 7.17 -8.32
N ALA A 37 5.02 6.37 -8.89
CA ALA A 37 4.19 6.83 -10.01
C ALA A 37 3.35 8.06 -9.61
N GLY A 38 3.12 8.97 -10.57
CA GLY A 38 2.46 10.27 -10.30
C GLY A 38 1.13 10.22 -9.51
N PRO A 39 0.25 9.21 -9.71
CA PRO A 39 -0.97 9.07 -8.93
C PRO A 39 -0.79 8.56 -7.48
N HIS A 40 0.37 8.01 -7.13
CA HIS A 40 0.61 7.41 -5.83
C HIS A 40 0.71 8.45 -4.72
N VAL A 41 0.41 8.02 -3.50
CA VAL A 41 0.45 8.88 -2.30
C VAL A 41 1.87 9.01 -1.78
N ARG A 42 2.17 10.04 -1.01
CA ARG A 42 3.44 10.09 -0.28
C ARG A 42 3.30 9.35 1.05
N GLU A 43 4.43 8.92 1.62
CA GLU A 43 4.44 8.16 2.88
C GLU A 43 3.79 8.90 4.06
N ASP A 44 3.90 10.23 4.06
CA ASP A 44 3.37 11.13 5.09
C ASP A 44 1.86 11.38 4.98
N GLU A 45 1.24 11.03 3.85
CA GLU A 45 -0.14 11.45 3.55
C GLU A 45 -1.22 10.45 3.98
N THR A 46 -0.85 9.25 4.42
CA THR A 46 -1.79 8.10 4.47
C THR A 46 -1.50 7.13 5.62
N ALA A 47 -1.01 7.66 6.74
CA ALA A 47 -0.96 6.88 7.97
C ALA A 47 -2.38 6.73 8.54
N GLU A 48 -2.83 5.48 8.73
CA GLU A 48 -4.12 5.20 9.36
C GLU A 48 -3.93 4.51 10.71
N ASN A 49 -4.56 5.06 11.73
CA ASN A 49 -4.60 4.49 13.08
C ASN A 49 -6.05 4.45 13.59
N VAL A 50 -6.74 3.34 13.36
CA VAL A 50 -8.15 3.15 13.71
C VAL A 50 -8.35 1.74 14.25
N ASP A 51 -9.04 1.59 15.37
CA ASP A 51 -9.42 0.29 15.97
C ASP A 51 -8.26 -0.71 16.14
N GLY A 52 -7.06 -0.22 16.47
CA GLY A 52 -5.87 -1.06 16.64
C GLY A 52 -5.18 -1.47 15.34
N TRP A 53 -5.62 -0.95 14.20
CA TRP A 53 -4.89 -1.03 12.94
C TRP A 53 -3.91 0.12 12.84
N LYS A 54 -2.64 -0.19 12.56
CA LYS A 54 -1.61 0.80 12.24
C LYS A 54 -1.10 0.52 10.83
N ILE A 55 -1.60 1.25 9.85
CA ILE A 55 -1.23 1.06 8.44
C ILE A 55 -0.42 2.26 7.97
N LYS A 56 0.73 2.00 7.33
CA LYS A 56 1.62 3.02 6.80
C LYS A 56 1.95 2.74 5.35
N MET A 57 1.92 3.76 4.50
CA MET A 57 2.42 3.64 3.14
C MET A 57 3.95 3.74 3.11
N ARG A 58 4.58 3.02 2.19
CA ARG A 58 6.02 3.09 1.91
C ARG A 58 6.25 3.22 0.42
N CYS A 59 7.09 4.18 0.04
CA CYS A 59 7.51 4.37 -1.32
C CYS A 59 8.86 3.68 -1.52
N GLN A 60 8.98 2.88 -2.58
CA GLN A 60 10.26 2.27 -2.92
C GLN A 60 11.24 3.32 -3.46
N PRO A 61 12.55 3.05 -3.41
CA PRO A 61 13.56 3.90 -4.07
C PRO A 61 13.25 4.14 -5.56
N PRO A 62 13.52 5.33 -6.11
CA PRO A 62 13.27 5.61 -7.52
C PRO A 62 14.03 4.65 -8.45
N ARG A 63 13.32 4.13 -9.48
CA ARG A 63 13.87 3.22 -10.51
C ARG A 63 14.42 1.90 -9.98
N SER A 64 13.87 1.41 -8.86
CA SER A 64 14.24 0.12 -8.27
C SER A 64 13.10 -0.91 -8.36
N PRO A 65 12.78 -1.43 -9.56
CA PRO A 65 11.78 -2.49 -9.72
C PRO A 65 12.16 -3.78 -8.98
N GLU A 66 13.46 -4.03 -8.81
CA GLU A 66 13.99 -5.16 -8.03
C GLU A 66 13.66 -5.11 -6.54
N LEU A 67 13.10 -4.00 -6.05
CA LEU A 67 12.66 -3.85 -4.67
C LEU A 67 11.14 -4.04 -4.51
N ASN A 68 10.41 -4.32 -5.60
CA ASN A 68 8.97 -4.54 -5.60
C ASN A 68 8.65 -6.01 -5.87
N VAL A 69 8.14 -6.71 -4.86
CA VAL A 69 7.71 -8.12 -4.99
C VAL A 69 6.65 -8.33 -6.08
N LEU A 70 5.79 -7.32 -6.34
CA LEU A 70 4.78 -7.42 -7.39
C LEU A 70 5.41 -7.44 -8.78
N ASP A 71 6.46 -6.64 -9.00
CA ASP A 71 7.16 -6.56 -10.30
C ASP A 71 8.08 -7.77 -10.50
N LEU A 72 8.75 -8.23 -9.43
CA LEU A 72 9.69 -9.35 -9.50
C LEU A 72 9.02 -10.72 -9.62
N ASP A 73 7.94 -10.96 -8.89
CA ASP A 73 7.35 -12.30 -8.80
C ASP A 73 6.01 -12.35 -9.53
N PHE A 74 5.03 -11.56 -9.09
CA PHE A 74 3.65 -11.74 -9.54
C PHE A 74 3.47 -11.37 -11.03
N PHE A 75 3.96 -10.22 -11.47
CA PHE A 75 3.83 -9.81 -12.87
C PHE A 75 4.82 -10.51 -13.80
N ALA A 76 5.98 -10.93 -13.28
CA ALA A 76 6.97 -11.67 -14.07
C ALA A 76 6.60 -13.15 -14.28
N SER A 77 5.66 -13.70 -13.51
CA SER A 77 5.22 -15.11 -13.58
C SER A 77 3.96 -15.35 -14.41
N ILE A 78 3.46 -14.31 -15.10
CA ILE A 78 2.30 -14.37 -16.01
C ILE A 78 2.74 -14.46 -17.48
#